data_AF-A0A2P9E9T2-F1
#
_entry.id   AF-A0A2P9E9T2-F1
#
_cell.length_a   1.000
_cell.length_b   1.000
_cell.length_c   1.000
_cell.angle_alpha   90.00
_cell.angle_beta   90.00
_cell.angle_gamma   90.00
#
_symmetry.space_group_name_H-M   'P 1'
#
loop_
_entity.id
_entity.type
_entity.pdbx_description
1 polymer ?
#
loop_
_entity_poly.entity_id
_entity_poly.type
_entity_poly.pdbx_seq_one_letter_code
_entity_poly.pdbx_strand_id
1 'polypeptide(L)'
;MNTIWKYVLEPQITLDMPAGATILSVGTQGYDICLWARVDTDAPTEPRRFLVAGTGMPLAESFTGARFIGTVQMVQASVNLVMHVFETEV
;
A
#
# COMPACT_ATOMS: atom_id res chain seq x y z
N MET A 1 10.01 14.79 13.39
CA MET A 1 11.31 14.27 12.87
C MET A 1 11.06 13.54 11.56
N ASN A 2 11.91 13.69 10.54
CA ASN A 2 11.76 12.98 9.27
C ASN A 2 12.29 11.54 9.34
N THR A 3 11.42 10.55 9.20
CA THR A 3 11.77 9.11 9.25
C THR A 3 11.07 8.33 8.12
N ILE A 4 11.49 7.09 7.89
CA ILE A 4 10.81 6.17 6.99
C ILE A 4 10.05 5.15 7.82
N TRP A 5 8.73 5.10 7.68
CA TRP A 5 7.89 4.10 8.31
C TRP A 5 7.56 2.98 7.31
N LYS A 6 7.33 1.78 7.85
CA LYS A 6 6.89 0.60 7.12
C LYS A 6 5.49 0.23 7.57
N TYR A 7 4.62 -0.05 6.61
CA TYR A 7 3.26 -0.53 6.85
C TYR A 7 3.06 -1.85 6.12
N VAL A 8 2.47 -2.84 6.77
CA VAL A 8 2.00 -4.07 6.12
C VAL A 8 0.64 -3.79 5.50
N LEU A 9 0.44 -4.18 4.25
CA LEU A 9 -0.82 -4.01 3.53
C LEU A 9 -1.63 -5.29 3.52
N GLU A 10 -2.91 -5.15 3.84
CA GLU A 10 -3.96 -6.13 3.56
C GLU A 10 -4.67 -5.77 2.23
N PRO A 11 -5.49 -6.68 1.64
CA PRO A 11 -6.15 -6.41 0.36
C PRO A 11 -6.96 -5.11 0.30
N GLN A 12 -7.56 -4.72 1.41
CA GLN A 12 -8.19 -3.41 1.59
C GLN A 12 -7.91 -2.95 3.02
N ILE A 13 -7.25 -1.81 3.18
CA ILE A 13 -6.86 -1.32 4.50
C ILE A 13 -6.88 0.21 4.55
N THR A 14 -7.29 0.75 5.69
CA THR A 14 -7.09 2.17 6.01
C THR A 14 -5.99 2.25 7.07
N LEU A 15 -4.96 3.03 6.79
CA LEU A 15 -3.82 3.25 7.68
C LEU A 15 -3.85 4.69 8.21
N ASP A 16 -3.64 4.86 9.51
CA ASP A 16 -3.34 6.17 10.08
C ASP A 16 -1.87 6.50 9.79
N MET A 17 -1.65 7.51 8.95
CA MET A 17 -0.32 7.95 8.54
C MET A 17 -0.13 9.41 8.92
N PRO A 18 1.09 9.84 9.33
CA PRO A 18 1.34 11.27 9.55
C PRO A 18 1.01 12.09 8.30
N ALA A 19 0.30 13.21 8.50
CA ALA A 19 -0.18 14.05 7.42
C ALA A 19 0.97 14.49 6.50
N GLY A 20 0.73 14.46 5.19
CA GLY A 20 1.77 14.78 4.19
C GLY A 20 2.81 13.68 3.97
N ALA A 21 2.58 12.46 4.48
CA ALA A 21 3.45 11.31 4.22
C ALA A 21 3.67 11.10 2.71
N THR A 22 4.94 10.97 2.31
CA THR A 22 5.32 10.70 0.92
C THR A 22 5.56 9.21 0.74
N ILE A 23 4.72 8.55 -0.07
CA ILE A 23 4.90 7.13 -0.40
C ILE A 23 6.15 6.99 -1.26
N LEU A 24 7.08 6.13 -0.85
CA LEU A 24 8.36 5.91 -1.54
C LEU A 24 8.31 4.68 -2.45
N SER A 25 7.79 3.57 -1.95
CA SER A 25 7.72 2.31 -2.68
C SER A 25 6.77 1.32 -2.01
N VAL A 26 6.37 0.31 -2.78
CA VAL A 26 5.73 -0.92 -2.32
C VAL A 26 6.58 -2.12 -2.72
N GLY A 27 6.53 -3.18 -1.94
CA GLY A 27 7.36 -4.37 -2.17
C GLY A 27 7.01 -5.49 -1.21
N THR A 28 7.79 -6.56 -1.23
CA THR A 28 7.64 -7.66 -0.28
C THR A 28 8.67 -7.59 0.84
N GLN A 29 8.26 -8.03 2.03
CA GLN A 29 9.18 -8.43 3.07
C GLN A 29 8.67 -9.72 3.71
N GLY A 30 9.37 -10.84 3.48
CA GLY A 30 8.84 -12.15 3.80
C GLY A 30 7.62 -12.47 2.93
N TYR A 31 6.50 -12.81 3.57
CA TYR A 31 5.23 -13.11 2.89
C TYR A 31 4.28 -11.92 2.79
N ASP A 32 4.68 -10.76 3.32
CA ASP A 32 3.83 -9.59 3.42
C ASP A 32 4.11 -8.59 2.29
N ILE A 33 3.05 -7.97 1.79
CA ILE A 33 3.16 -6.73 1.02
C ILE A 33 3.41 -5.59 2.00
N CYS A 34 4.47 -4.83 1.77
CA CYS A 34 4.82 -3.68 2.57
C CYS A 34 4.79 -2.41 1.73
N LEU A 35 4.45 -1.31 2.39
CA LEU A 35 4.56 0.05 1.90
C LEU A 35 5.55 0.81 2.77
N TRP A 36 6.44 1.58 2.14
CA TRP A 36 7.35 2.48 2.83
C TRP A 36 7.01 3.93 2.51
N ALA A 37 6.95 4.76 3.53
CA ALA A 37 6.65 6.18 3.41
C ALA A 37 7.64 7.02 4.21
N ARG A 38 8.09 8.14 3.63
CA ARG A 38 8.75 9.20 4.38
C ARG A 38 7.69 10.01 5.12
N VAL A 39 7.84 10.15 6.42
CA VAL A 39 6.88 10.81 7.30
C VAL A 39 7.57 11.84 8.19
N ASP A 40 6.84 12.87 8.57
CA ASP A 40 7.19 13.70 9.72
C ASP A 40 6.47 13.18 10.96
N THR A 41 7.21 12.66 11.93
CA THR A 41 6.66 12.03 13.15
C THR A 41 5.92 12.99 14.07
N ASP A 42 6.10 14.30 13.87
CA ASP A 42 5.51 15.31 14.75
C ASP A 42 4.18 15.84 14.16
N ALA A 43 3.83 15.42 12.94
CA ALA A 43 2.57 15.75 12.29
C ALA A 43 1.41 14.90 12.84
N PRO A 44 0.18 15.45 12.93
CA PRO A 44 -1.00 14.65 13.25
C PRO A 44 -1.23 13.57 12.19
N THR A 45 -1.89 12.48 12.57
CA THR A 45 -2.22 11.39 11.64
C THR A 45 -3.51 11.68 10.86
N GLU A 46 -3.55 11.21 9.62
CA GLU A 46 -4.73 11.19 8.75
C GLU A 46 -4.96 9.77 8.21
N PRO A 47 -6.23 9.37 8.00
CA PRO A 47 -6.54 8.08 7.42
C PRO A 47 -6.21 8.08 5.92
N ARG A 48 -5.55 7.02 5.46
CA ARG A 48 -5.26 6.80 4.03
C ARG A 48 -5.64 5.38 3.64
N ARG A 49 -6.46 5.24 2.58
CA ARG A 49 -6.99 3.95 2.14
C ARG A 49 -6.16 3.36 0.99
N PHE A 50 -5.74 2.12 1.17
CA PHE A 50 -4.99 1.35 0.20
C PHE A 50 -5.77 0.10 -0.24
N LEU A 51 -5.60 -0.24 -1.51
CA LEU A 51 -6.21 -1.41 -2.15
C LEU A 51 -5.13 -2.23 -2.84
N VAL A 52 -5.24 -3.56 -2.76
CA VAL A 52 -4.35 -4.49 -3.45
C VAL A 52 -5.17 -5.42 -4.35
N ALA A 53 -4.77 -5.54 -5.60
CA ALA A 53 -5.38 -6.47 -6.56
C ALA A 53 -4.34 -7.38 -7.21
N GLY A 54 -4.68 -8.65 -7.39
CA GLY A 54 -3.87 -9.59 -8.16
C GLY A 54 -4.09 -9.42 -9.67
N THR A 55 -3.06 -9.67 -10.46
CA THR A 55 -3.18 -9.67 -11.93
C THR A 55 -4.24 -10.68 -12.40
N GLY A 56 -5.14 -10.24 -13.27
CA GLY A 56 -6.22 -11.07 -13.82
C GLY A 56 -7.47 -11.19 -12.94
N MET A 57 -7.49 -10.56 -11.77
CA MET A 57 -8.67 -10.53 -10.89
C MET A 57 -9.62 -9.39 -11.27
N PRO A 58 -10.95 -9.60 -11.17
CA PRO A 58 -11.93 -8.51 -11.29
C PRO A 58 -11.67 -7.42 -10.25
N LEU A 59 -11.80 -6.16 -10.64
CA LEU A 59 -11.68 -5.01 -9.74
C LEU A 59 -13.05 -4.57 -9.25
N ALA A 60 -13.15 -4.28 -7.95
CA ALA A 60 -14.35 -3.68 -7.37
C ALA A 60 -14.46 -2.19 -7.74
N GLU A 61 -15.64 -1.59 -7.56
CA GLU A 61 -15.86 -0.16 -7.83
C GLU A 61 -14.92 0.76 -7.06
N SER A 62 -14.44 0.34 -5.88
CA SER A 62 -13.48 1.10 -5.06
C SER A 62 -12.14 1.38 -5.75
N PHE A 63 -11.80 0.68 -6.82
CA PHE A 63 -10.62 0.94 -7.65
C PHE A 63 -10.85 2.08 -8.67
N THR A 64 -12.10 2.53 -8.87
CA THR A 64 -12.41 3.61 -9.81
C THR A 64 -11.80 4.92 -9.32
N GLY A 65 -10.95 5.55 -10.15
CA GLY A 65 -10.23 6.77 -9.76
C GLY A 65 -9.09 6.55 -8.77
N ALA A 66 -8.84 5.31 -8.35
CA ALA A 66 -7.74 5.00 -7.44
C ALA A 66 -6.39 5.25 -8.11
N ARG A 67 -5.48 5.87 -7.37
CA ARG A 67 -4.13 6.21 -7.80
C ARG A 67 -3.22 5.00 -7.69
N PHE A 68 -2.61 4.59 -8.79
CA PHE A 68 -1.63 3.51 -8.79
C PHE A 68 -0.37 3.91 -8.01
N ILE A 69 0.11 3.00 -7.16
CA ILE A 69 1.31 3.19 -6.32
C ILE A 69 2.47 2.34 -6.85
N GLY A 70 2.22 1.07 -7.17
CA GLY A 70 3.27 0.17 -7.65
C GLY A 70 2.83 -1.28 -7.79
N THR A 71 3.74 -2.09 -8.33
CA THR A 71 3.57 -3.53 -8.53
C THR A 71 4.53 -4.29 -7.63
N VAL A 72 4.03 -5.37 -7.04
CA VAL A 72 4.77 -6.27 -6.17
C VAL A 72 4.74 -7.67 -6.79
N GLN A 73 5.92 -8.26 -6.97
CA GLN A 73 6.07 -9.65 -7.39
C GLN A 73 6.46 -10.48 -6.16
N MET A 74 5.75 -11.57 -5.92
CA MET A 74 5.97 -12.40 -4.73
C MET A 74 5.79 -13.87 -5.02
N VAL A 75 6.32 -14.70 -4.12
CA VAL A 75 6.07 -16.14 -4.10
C VAL A 75 5.34 -16.46 -2.81
N GLN A 76 4.13 -17.02 -2.94
CA GLN A 76 3.36 -17.50 -1.80
C GLN A 76 2.96 -18.95 -2.05
N ALA A 77 3.30 -19.85 -1.12
CA ALA A 77 3.04 -21.28 -1.25
C ALA A 77 3.49 -21.89 -2.60
N SER A 78 4.67 -21.49 -3.09
CA SER A 78 5.24 -21.88 -4.40
C SER A 78 4.48 -21.38 -5.63
N VAL A 79 3.54 -20.44 -5.46
CA VAL A 79 2.85 -19.76 -6.55
C VAL A 79 3.45 -18.37 -6.73
N ASN A 80 3.82 -18.04 -7.97
CA ASN A 80 4.24 -16.69 -8.33
C ASN A 80 3.01 -15.80 -8.49
N LEU A 81 2.92 -14.74 -7.69
CA LEU A 81 1.84 -13.78 -7.71
C LEU A 81 2.38 -12.41 -8.11
N VAL A 82 1.59 -11.69 -8.91
CA VAL A 82 1.82 -10.29 -9.24
C VAL A 82 0.64 -9.51 -8.68
N MET A 83 0.95 -8.57 -7.78
CA MET A 83 -0.02 -7.76 -7.06
C MET A 83 0.20 -6.29 -7.39
N HIS A 84 -0.88 -5.51 -7.44
CA HIS A 84 -0.88 -4.09 -7.75
C HIS A 84 -1.48 -3.32 -6.57
N VAL A 85 -0.76 -2.31 -6.09
CA VAL A 85 -1.18 -1.47 -4.96
C VAL A 85 -1.68 -0.13 -5.48
N PHE A 86 -2.82 0.29 -4.94
CA PHE A 86 -3.48 1.56 -5.24
C PHE A 86 -3.79 2.31 -3.94
N GLU A 87 -3.90 3.62 -4.04
CA GLU A 87 -4.47 4.49 -3.01
C GLU A 87 -5.77 5.10 -3.52
N THR A 88 -6.77 5.24 -2.66
CA THR A 88 -8.03 5.90 -2.98
C THR A 88 -8.43 6.86 -1.87
N GLU A 89 -9.42 7.69 -2.13
CA GLU A 89 -10.03 8.54 -1.11
C GLU A 89 -10.76 7.68 -0.06
N VAL A 90 -10.82 8.17 1.18
CA VAL A 90 -11.42 7.45 2.31
C VAL A 90 -12.93 7.50 2.27
#